data_AF-A0A9P6CAB1-F1
#
_entry.id   AF-A0A9P6CAB1-F1
#
_cell.length_a   1.000
_cell.length_b   1.000
_cell.length_c   1.000
_cell.angle_alpha   90.00
_cell.angle_beta   90.00
_cell.angle_gamma   90.00
#
_symmetry.space_group_name_H-M   'P 1'
#
loop_
_entity.id
_entity.type
_entity.pdbx_description
1 polymer ?
#
loop_
_entity_poly.entity_id
_entity_poly.type
_entity_poly.pdbx_seq_one_letter_code
_entity_poly.pdbx_strand_id
1 'polypeptide(L)'
;MPLKVSAQFTLANASPSVALEKGAYYRTRTSRTRGGATLNTPNPYTHRHAQSRNTQSTKVVALLLLAFACITCFGTAYYLFKTRWENPEHHPTRVPHTNALPVQVNVSIYDNDLQEHDAYTYLEERYLAYLPHSGFHNQRIAFENALVLARLLNRTLIVPPIRLGNKPIPYYPFDRLSRMLALADKTGLQHCAHVLPGLSMPPECLDYFDYTYLPWDSLIDLTSVRASQKLRYRWNFAENWFRDTLGIPDSRMLMFRDHKPYQYRFVDNIKRDLGEKNWYTEDVSISYLIEQPQALLIFGSLFGSTRLQFREQEYLDVRKEVREAMSIKHPILDRVSESIWRALGGAYLAIHFRTGESKFEDASEANARAIWWALLHRFLNISMDDTIRLENGLQRTGTSPNLMGPGITAVPSLPSYYLPLSDTEKFYLDLASRKTCHQRFSHVPALDSLGQNSIALYIATDLKNPTKHPLFSRFRILFPCIFDLSDFASYLSPLDQLINPLDGVPLRSHFTPFIDALVAARAFRVAGTQGSTFSYYIEDVLWKRNHNLPIKQRG
;
A
#
# COMPACT_ATOMS: atom_id res chain seq x y z
N MET A 1 -22.40 -0.95 40.66
CA MET A 1 -21.30 -1.94 40.80
C MET A 1 -21.11 -2.65 39.48
N PRO A 2 -19.86 -2.90 39.05
CA PRO A 2 -19.51 -2.89 37.63
C PRO A 2 -19.33 -4.30 37.04
N LEU A 3 -19.77 -4.49 35.79
CA LEU A 3 -19.40 -5.63 34.96
C LEU A 3 -18.17 -5.24 34.12
N LYS A 4 -17.05 -5.89 34.44
CA LYS A 4 -15.77 -5.80 33.73
C LYS A 4 -15.92 -6.27 32.28
N VAL A 5 -15.57 -5.41 31.32
CA VAL A 5 -15.29 -5.81 29.94
C VAL A 5 -13.77 -5.92 29.80
N SER A 6 -13.26 -7.14 29.72
CA SER A 6 -11.89 -7.39 29.28
C SER A 6 -11.85 -7.43 27.76
N ALA A 7 -11.41 -6.35 27.13
CA ALA A 7 -11.07 -6.35 25.71
C ALA A 7 -9.56 -6.51 25.56
N GLN A 8 -9.10 -7.70 25.17
CA GLN A 8 -7.79 -7.84 24.55
C GLN A 8 -7.93 -7.32 23.11
N PHE A 9 -7.51 -6.07 22.88
CA PHE A 9 -7.33 -5.52 21.54
C PHE A 9 -5.89 -5.82 21.09
N THR A 10 -5.75 -6.77 20.18
CA THR A 10 -4.53 -6.90 19.36
C THR A 10 -4.53 -5.79 18.32
N LEU A 11 -3.63 -4.81 18.50
CA LEU A 11 -3.30 -3.79 17.51
C LEU A 11 -2.68 -4.47 16.28
N ALA A 12 -3.48 -4.71 15.25
CA ALA A 12 -2.96 -5.07 13.94
C ALA A 12 -2.62 -3.79 13.15
N ASN A 13 -1.34 -3.45 13.08
CA ASN A 13 -0.77 -2.36 12.25
C ASN A 13 -0.84 -2.62 10.73
N ALA A 14 -1.75 -3.48 10.27
CA ALA A 14 -1.85 -3.84 8.85
C ALA A 14 -2.75 -2.83 8.12
N SER A 15 -2.19 -2.14 7.11
CA SER A 15 -3.00 -1.36 6.17
C SER A 15 -3.96 -2.30 5.42
N PRO A 16 -5.25 -1.98 5.27
CA PRO A 16 -6.16 -2.78 4.48
C PRO A 16 -5.75 -2.71 2.99
N SER A 17 -5.77 -3.86 2.30
CA SER A 17 -5.53 -3.97 0.84
C SER A 17 -6.64 -4.79 0.19
N VAL A 18 -6.73 -4.74 -1.14
CA VAL A 18 -7.75 -5.40 -1.96
C VAL A 18 -7.75 -6.93 -1.82
N ALA A 19 -6.73 -7.57 -1.24
CA ALA A 19 -6.76 -9.01 -0.95
C ALA A 19 -7.90 -9.41 0.01
N LEU A 20 -8.27 -8.50 0.94
CA LEU A 20 -9.46 -8.66 1.79
C LEU A 20 -10.75 -8.67 0.96
N GLU A 21 -10.75 -7.99 -0.19
CA GLU A 21 -11.87 -7.91 -1.16
C GLU A 21 -11.96 -9.15 -2.09
N LYS A 22 -11.04 -10.13 -2.01
CA LYS A 22 -11.12 -11.36 -2.86
C LYS A 22 -11.28 -12.67 -2.09
N GLY A 23 -11.41 -12.64 -0.77
CA GLY A 23 -11.88 -13.78 0.02
C GLY A 23 -10.95 -14.99 0.05
N ALA A 24 -9.64 -14.80 0.15
CA ALA A 24 -8.72 -15.88 0.52
C ALA A 24 -8.67 -15.99 2.06
N TYR A 25 -9.61 -16.73 2.65
CA TYR A 25 -9.45 -17.24 4.02
C TYR A 25 -9.14 -18.73 3.95
N TYR A 26 -7.90 -19.10 4.26
CA TYR A 26 -7.63 -20.44 4.75
C TYR A 26 -8.30 -20.56 6.12
N ARG A 27 -9.35 -21.39 6.20
CA ARG A 27 -9.93 -21.82 7.46
C ARG A 27 -8.87 -22.64 8.21
N THR A 28 -8.18 -22.03 9.17
CA THR A 28 -7.53 -22.79 10.24
C THR A 28 -8.64 -23.39 11.11
N ARG A 29 -9.00 -24.65 10.82
CA ARG A 29 -9.79 -25.49 11.72
C ARG A 29 -8.97 -25.70 12.99
N THR A 30 -9.40 -25.11 14.10
CA THR A 30 -8.92 -25.51 15.42
C THR A 30 -9.49 -26.89 15.77
N SER A 31 -8.60 -27.79 16.16
CA SER A 31 -8.90 -29.14 16.61
C SER A 31 -9.84 -29.10 17.82
N ARG A 32 -11.01 -29.72 17.68
CA ARG A 32 -11.98 -29.91 18.75
C ARG A 32 -11.62 -31.24 19.43
N THR A 33 -10.80 -31.19 20.47
CA THR A 33 -10.59 -32.31 21.40
C THR A 33 -11.91 -32.63 22.10
N ARG A 34 -12.54 -33.73 21.67
CA ARG A 34 -13.74 -34.29 22.32
C ARG A 34 -13.29 -35.17 23.48
N GLY A 35 -13.88 -34.91 24.64
CA GLY A 35 -13.60 -35.55 25.91
C GLY A 35 -13.87 -37.05 25.92
N GLY A 36 -13.05 -37.73 26.71
CA GLY A 36 -13.13 -39.14 27.03
C GLY A 36 -14.30 -39.50 27.95
N ALA A 37 -14.50 -40.81 27.99
CA ALA A 37 -15.58 -41.54 28.62
C ALA A 37 -15.68 -41.35 30.15
N THR A 38 -16.92 -41.37 30.64
CA THR A 38 -17.25 -41.64 32.05
C THR A 38 -17.78 -43.05 32.19
N LEU A 39 -17.06 -43.87 32.95
CA LEU A 39 -17.54 -45.12 33.56
C LEU A 39 -17.74 -44.89 35.06
N ASN A 40 -18.58 -45.75 35.62
CA ASN A 40 -19.29 -45.67 36.88
C ASN A 40 -18.48 -45.38 38.17
N THR A 41 -19.23 -44.85 39.14
CA THR A 41 -19.09 -44.80 40.61
C THR A 41 -18.74 -46.18 41.25
N PRO A 42 -18.52 -46.35 42.59
CA PRO A 42 -18.71 -45.42 43.73
C PRO A 42 -17.65 -45.44 44.88
N ASN A 43 -17.84 -44.46 45.78
CA ASN A 43 -17.75 -44.52 47.25
C ASN A 43 -16.43 -44.35 48.05
N PRO A 44 -16.55 -43.86 49.31
CA PRO A 44 -15.64 -42.91 49.93
C PRO A 44 -14.93 -43.49 51.15
N TYR A 45 -13.77 -42.97 51.54
CA TYR A 45 -13.36 -42.99 52.94
C TYR A 45 -12.45 -41.81 53.30
N THR A 46 -12.81 -41.24 54.44
CA THR A 46 -12.14 -40.30 55.35
C THR A 46 -10.62 -40.41 55.47
N HIS A 47 -9.93 -39.29 55.69
CA HIS A 47 -9.09 -39.09 56.89
C HIS A 47 -8.72 -37.60 57.12
N ARG A 48 -8.82 -37.19 58.38
CA ARG A 48 -8.44 -35.89 58.97
C ARG A 48 -6.92 -35.78 59.22
N HIS A 49 -6.48 -34.54 59.46
CA HIS A 49 -5.27 -34.06 60.18
C HIS A 49 -3.95 -34.13 59.37
N ALA A 50 -3.01 -33.18 59.41
CA ALA A 50 -2.72 -32.07 60.34
C ALA A 50 -1.80 -31.01 59.68
N GLN A 51 -1.60 -29.88 60.39
CA GLN A 51 -0.47 -28.93 60.33
C GLN A 51 -0.37 -28.05 59.05
N SER A 52 -0.73 -26.76 59.04
CA SER A 52 -0.42 -25.65 59.96
C SER A 52 1.02 -25.63 60.46
N ARG A 53 1.94 -25.26 59.56
CA ARG A 53 3.20 -24.55 59.90
C ARG A 53 3.99 -23.98 58.71
N ASN A 54 3.47 -24.02 57.48
CA ASN A 54 4.25 -23.67 56.29
C ASN A 54 3.64 -22.58 55.39
N THR A 55 2.67 -21.79 55.89
CA THR A 55 1.99 -20.74 55.10
C THR A 55 2.70 -19.39 55.11
N GLN A 56 3.58 -19.13 56.10
CA GLN A 56 4.32 -17.87 56.18
C GLN A 56 5.59 -17.93 55.31
N SER A 57 6.30 -19.06 55.33
CA SER A 57 7.46 -19.34 54.49
C SER A 57 7.11 -19.35 53.00
N THR A 58 5.98 -19.96 52.60
CA THR A 58 5.52 -19.96 51.21
C THR A 58 5.11 -18.59 50.71
N LYS A 59 4.52 -17.73 51.56
CA LYS A 59 4.20 -16.34 51.18
C LYS A 59 5.45 -15.49 50.97
N VAL A 60 6.48 -15.65 51.79
CA VAL A 60 7.76 -14.94 51.63
C VAL A 60 8.47 -15.42 50.36
N VAL A 61 8.53 -16.73 50.13
CA VAL A 61 9.11 -17.30 48.90
C VAL A 61 8.32 -16.83 47.66
N ALA A 62 7.00 -16.81 47.71
CA ALA A 62 6.17 -16.31 46.62
C ALA A 62 6.40 -14.80 46.34
N LEU A 63 6.54 -13.98 47.39
CA LEU A 63 6.86 -12.55 47.25
C LEU A 63 8.25 -12.33 46.64
N LEU A 64 9.25 -13.12 47.05
CA LEU A 64 10.59 -13.06 46.48
C LEU A 64 10.60 -13.49 45.01
N LEU A 65 9.87 -14.55 44.66
CA LEU A 65 9.71 -14.99 43.28
C LEU A 65 8.99 -13.94 42.43
N LEU A 66 7.96 -13.28 42.97
CA LEU A 66 7.24 -12.23 42.26
C LEU A 66 8.10 -10.98 42.05
N ALA A 67 8.88 -10.57 43.07
CA ALA A 67 9.82 -9.47 42.97
C ALA A 67 10.92 -9.77 41.94
N PHE A 68 11.46 -11.00 41.94
CA PHE A 68 12.44 -11.43 40.95
C PHE A 68 11.85 -11.48 39.53
N ALA A 69 10.60 -11.95 39.38
CA ALA A 69 9.90 -11.91 38.10
C ALA A 69 9.64 -10.48 37.61
N CYS A 70 9.30 -9.54 38.51
CA CYS A 70 9.14 -8.14 38.16
C CYS A 70 10.48 -7.51 37.72
N ILE A 71 11.56 -7.75 38.46
CA ILE A 71 12.89 -7.24 38.14
C ILE A 71 13.40 -7.81 36.82
N THR A 72 13.22 -9.11 36.59
CA THR A 72 13.60 -9.74 35.32
C THR A 72 12.74 -9.23 34.16
N CYS A 73 11.42 -9.10 34.31
CA CYS A 73 10.56 -8.49 33.29
C CYS A 73 10.96 -7.04 32.97
N PHE A 74 11.21 -6.21 33.98
CA PHE A 74 11.67 -4.83 33.77
C PHE A 74 13.07 -4.78 33.16
N GLY A 75 13.99 -5.63 33.62
CA GLY A 75 15.35 -5.73 33.07
C GLY A 75 15.34 -6.20 31.61
N THR A 76 14.50 -7.17 31.26
CA THR A 76 14.34 -7.66 29.89
C THR A 76 13.66 -6.61 29.01
N ALA A 77 12.63 -5.93 29.52
CA ALA A 77 11.99 -4.83 28.81
C ALA A 77 12.96 -3.66 28.57
N TYR A 78 13.77 -3.30 29.57
CA TYR A 78 14.81 -2.28 29.46
C TYR A 78 15.92 -2.69 28.49
N TYR A 79 16.39 -3.93 28.57
CA TYR A 79 17.39 -4.49 27.66
C TYR A 79 16.87 -4.50 26.22
N LEU A 80 15.65 -4.98 25.98
CA LEU A 80 15.01 -4.95 24.67
C LEU A 80 14.78 -3.52 24.19
N PHE A 81 14.40 -2.59 25.07
CA PHE A 81 14.24 -1.19 24.71
C PHE A 81 15.57 -0.55 24.31
N LYS A 82 16.66 -0.85 25.04
CA LYS A 82 18.00 -0.31 24.76
C LYS A 82 18.64 -0.94 23.52
N THR A 83 18.55 -2.26 23.35
CA THR A 83 19.19 -2.99 22.25
C THR A 83 18.39 -2.98 20.95
N ARG A 84 17.06 -2.77 21.00
CA ARG A 84 16.25 -2.54 19.79
C ARG A 84 16.53 -1.19 19.14
N TRP A 85 17.14 -0.25 19.87
CA TRP A 85 17.50 1.09 19.40
C TRP A 85 19.00 1.31 19.22
N GLU A 86 19.85 0.30 19.45
CA GLU A 86 21.18 0.25 18.84
C GLU A 86 20.99 -0.03 17.35
N ASN A 87 20.68 1.01 16.59
CA ASN A 87 20.68 0.95 15.14
C ASN A 87 22.09 0.57 14.67
N PRO A 88 22.23 -0.37 13.71
CA PRO A 88 23.46 -0.46 12.95
C PRO A 88 23.65 0.88 12.27
N GLU A 89 24.79 1.53 12.50
CA GLU A 89 25.19 2.81 11.92
C GLU A 89 24.81 2.89 10.45
N HIS A 90 23.63 3.44 10.16
CA HIS A 90 23.31 3.94 8.84
C HIS A 90 23.92 5.33 8.83
N HIS A 91 25.19 5.40 8.42
CA HIS A 91 25.73 6.65 7.92
C HIS A 91 24.92 7.02 6.68
N PRO A 92 24.10 8.09 6.68
CA PRO A 92 23.67 8.67 5.43
C PRO A 92 24.93 9.24 4.78
N THR A 93 25.50 8.51 3.81
CA THR A 93 26.50 9.07 2.91
C THR A 93 25.84 10.19 2.12
N ARG A 94 25.94 11.42 2.64
CA ARG A 94 25.76 12.61 1.82
C ARG A 94 27.09 12.84 1.08
N VAL A 95 27.03 12.75 -0.24
CA VAL A 95 28.12 13.04 -1.16
C VAL A 95 28.57 14.50 -0.96
N PRO A 96 29.87 14.83 -1.10
CA PRO A 96 30.38 16.19 -0.92
C PRO A 96 29.62 17.20 -1.78
N HIS A 97 29.31 18.35 -1.19
CA HIS A 97 28.65 19.48 -1.84
C HIS A 97 29.35 19.85 -3.16
N THR A 98 28.73 19.50 -4.29
CA THR A 98 28.93 20.22 -5.53
C THR A 98 28.12 21.52 -5.44
N ASN A 99 28.69 22.64 -5.90
CA ASN A 99 28.08 23.98 -5.87
C ASN A 99 26.82 24.14 -6.76
N ALA A 100 26.11 23.05 -7.04
CA ALA A 100 24.84 23.08 -7.77
C ALA A 100 23.70 23.32 -6.78
N LEU A 101 22.91 24.37 -7.01
CA LEU A 101 21.69 24.65 -6.25
C LEU A 101 20.76 23.42 -6.34
N PRO A 102 20.16 22.96 -5.21
CA PRO A 102 19.24 21.84 -5.23
C PRO A 102 18.05 22.14 -6.13
N VAL A 103 17.65 21.18 -6.97
CA VAL A 103 16.46 21.29 -7.80
C VAL A 103 15.23 21.22 -6.90
N GLN A 104 14.61 22.37 -6.68
CA GLN A 104 13.39 22.48 -5.88
C GLN A 104 12.21 21.93 -6.66
N VAL A 105 11.42 21.06 -6.03
CA VAL A 105 10.09 20.72 -6.54
C VAL A 105 9.26 22.01 -6.49
N ASN A 106 8.64 22.40 -7.61
CA ASN A 106 7.75 23.55 -7.61
C ASN A 106 6.50 23.21 -6.80
N VAL A 107 6.43 23.70 -5.57
CA VAL A 107 5.29 23.53 -4.68
C VAL A 107 4.63 24.90 -4.55
N SER A 108 3.64 25.19 -5.41
CA SER A 108 2.72 26.29 -5.14
C SER A 108 1.75 25.82 -4.05
N ILE A 109 2.09 26.15 -2.80
CA ILE A 109 1.40 25.70 -1.58
C ILE A 109 0.09 26.47 -1.38
N TYR A 110 0.05 27.69 -1.89
CA TYR A 110 -1.08 28.57 -1.79
C TYR A 110 -1.78 28.60 -3.14
N ASP A 111 -3.07 28.26 -3.15
CA ASP A 111 -3.98 28.83 -4.14
C ASP A 111 -3.79 30.35 -4.02
N ASN A 112 -3.18 30.97 -5.03
CA ASN A 112 -3.24 32.41 -5.21
C ASN A 112 -4.71 32.89 -5.45
N ASP A 113 -5.67 31.96 -5.55
CA ASP A 113 -7.12 32.17 -5.56
C ASP A 113 -7.71 32.58 -4.19
N LEU A 114 -6.88 33.01 -3.24
CA LEU A 114 -7.30 33.88 -2.14
C LEU A 114 -7.22 35.37 -2.52
N GLN A 115 -7.19 35.71 -3.82
CA GLN A 115 -7.61 37.04 -4.25
C GLN A 115 -9.07 37.27 -3.83
N GLU A 116 -9.30 38.39 -3.15
CA GLU A 116 -10.58 38.91 -2.66
C GLU A 116 -11.74 38.61 -3.60
N HIS A 117 -12.40 37.46 -3.41
CA HIS A 117 -13.72 37.21 -3.95
C HIS A 117 -14.74 37.55 -2.88
N ASP A 118 -15.68 38.42 -3.24
CA ASP A 118 -16.71 38.99 -2.38
C ASP A 118 -17.29 37.97 -1.39
N ALA A 119 -17.37 38.38 -0.12
CA ALA A 119 -17.93 37.60 0.98
C ALA A 119 -19.36 37.06 0.73
N TYR A 120 -20.04 37.55 -0.31
CA TYR A 120 -21.38 37.15 -0.72
C TYR A 120 -21.44 35.87 -1.58
N THR A 121 -20.36 35.45 -2.25
CA THR A 121 -20.37 34.23 -3.09
C THR A 121 -20.29 32.93 -2.27
N TYR A 122 -19.85 33.00 -1.01
CA TYR A 122 -19.67 31.83 -0.13
C TYR A 122 -20.97 31.22 0.41
N LEU A 123 -22.11 31.91 0.29
CA LEU A 123 -23.37 31.45 0.89
C LEU A 123 -24.01 30.26 0.15
N GLU A 124 -23.74 30.11 -1.16
CA GLU A 124 -24.33 29.07 -2.01
C GLU A 124 -23.37 27.91 -2.35
N GLU A 125 -22.06 28.10 -2.19
CA GLU A 125 -21.10 27.04 -2.52
C GLU A 125 -21.21 25.87 -1.55
N ARG A 126 -21.26 24.66 -2.11
CA ARG A 126 -21.34 23.41 -1.36
C ARG A 126 -20.04 22.63 -1.48
N TYR A 127 -19.63 22.01 -0.39
CA TYR A 127 -18.32 21.39 -0.23
C TYR A 127 -18.43 19.91 0.14
N LEU A 128 -17.39 19.16 -0.22
CA LEU A 128 -17.16 17.79 0.19
C LEU A 128 -15.74 17.67 0.76
N ALA A 129 -15.58 17.00 1.89
CA ALA A 129 -14.28 16.72 2.50
C ALA A 129 -14.18 15.25 2.94
N TYR A 130 -12.96 14.76 3.14
CA TYR A 130 -12.73 13.40 3.63
C TYR A 130 -11.47 13.31 4.52
N LEU A 131 -11.33 12.21 5.27
CA LEU A 131 -10.16 11.96 6.11
C LEU A 131 -9.20 10.96 5.42
N PRO A 132 -7.96 11.38 5.06
CA PRO A 132 -6.99 10.48 4.47
C PRO A 132 -6.41 9.53 5.52
N HIS A 133 -6.09 8.31 5.10
CA HIS A 133 -5.30 7.37 5.89
C HIS A 133 -4.56 6.38 4.98
N SER A 134 -3.79 5.46 5.56
CA SER A 134 -2.93 4.47 4.90
C SER A 134 -1.77 5.10 4.10
N GLY A 135 -1.06 4.28 3.32
CA GLY A 135 -0.02 4.74 2.39
C GLY A 135 -0.58 5.37 1.11
N PHE A 136 0.31 5.93 0.28
CA PHE A 136 -0.03 6.69 -0.93
C PHE A 136 -1.09 6.05 -1.82
N HIS A 137 -0.97 4.77 -2.16
CA HIS A 137 -1.92 4.13 -3.10
C HIS A 137 -3.36 4.11 -2.58
N ASN A 138 -3.52 3.98 -1.27
CA ASN A 138 -4.83 3.98 -0.63
C ASN A 138 -5.35 5.41 -0.47
N GLN A 139 -4.47 6.38 -0.20
CA GLN A 139 -4.81 7.81 -0.24
C GLN A 139 -5.26 8.22 -1.65
N ARG A 140 -4.59 7.73 -2.71
CA ARG A 140 -4.98 7.95 -4.12
C ARG A 140 -6.37 7.39 -4.42
N ILE A 141 -6.68 6.17 -3.95
CA ILE A 141 -8.04 5.61 -4.12
C ILE A 141 -9.08 6.46 -3.38
N ALA A 142 -8.77 6.93 -2.16
CA ALA A 142 -9.67 7.82 -1.44
C ALA A 142 -9.88 9.14 -2.18
N PHE A 143 -8.82 9.71 -2.75
CA PHE A 143 -8.89 10.92 -3.57
C PHE A 143 -9.70 10.69 -4.85
N GLU A 144 -9.48 9.59 -5.59
CA GLU A 144 -10.31 9.19 -6.74
C GLU A 144 -11.79 9.15 -6.38
N ASN A 145 -12.13 8.45 -5.30
CA ASN A 145 -13.50 8.34 -4.85
C ASN A 145 -14.09 9.69 -4.45
N ALA A 146 -13.31 10.53 -3.78
CA ALA A 146 -13.72 11.88 -3.40
C ALA A 146 -13.96 12.79 -4.60
N LEU A 147 -13.11 12.71 -5.63
CA LEU A 147 -13.27 13.47 -6.88
C LEU A 147 -14.53 13.05 -7.63
N VAL A 148 -14.82 11.75 -7.70
CA VAL A 148 -16.04 11.25 -8.32
C VAL A 148 -17.27 11.74 -7.54
N LEU A 149 -17.29 11.55 -6.22
CA LEU A 149 -18.42 12.02 -5.39
C LEU A 149 -18.60 13.53 -5.49
N ALA A 150 -17.53 14.32 -5.45
CA ALA A 150 -17.60 15.77 -5.59
C ALA A 150 -18.25 16.18 -6.93
N ARG A 151 -17.90 15.49 -8.03
CA ARG A 151 -18.50 15.72 -9.35
C ARG A 151 -19.98 15.39 -9.38
N LEU A 152 -20.35 14.19 -8.94
CA LEU A 152 -21.73 13.71 -8.97
C LEU A 152 -22.66 14.55 -8.07
N LEU A 153 -22.12 15.10 -6.98
CA LEU A 153 -22.89 15.91 -6.02
C LEU A 153 -22.85 17.41 -6.35
N ASN A 154 -22.12 17.82 -7.39
CA ASN A 154 -21.84 19.22 -7.73
C ASN A 154 -21.34 20.02 -6.51
N ARG A 155 -20.25 19.53 -5.90
CA ARG A 155 -19.62 20.11 -4.70
C ARG A 155 -18.14 20.39 -4.95
N THR A 156 -17.63 21.48 -4.41
CA THR A 156 -16.20 21.78 -4.38
C THR A 156 -15.49 20.81 -3.44
N LEU A 157 -14.47 20.11 -3.94
CA LEU A 157 -13.73 19.15 -3.13
C LEU A 157 -12.68 19.86 -2.28
N ILE A 158 -12.72 19.64 -0.97
CA ILE A 158 -11.63 19.98 -0.06
C ILE A 158 -10.58 18.88 -0.12
N VAL A 159 -9.41 19.21 -0.68
CA VAL A 159 -8.35 18.28 -1.00
C VAL A 159 -7.27 18.27 0.09
N PRO A 160 -7.11 17.18 0.83
CA PRO A 160 -5.97 17.04 1.75
C PRO A 160 -4.67 16.77 0.99
N PRO A 161 -3.50 17.14 1.54
CA PRO A 161 -2.23 16.84 0.91
C PRO A 161 -1.97 15.35 0.89
N ILE A 162 -1.12 14.94 -0.05
CA ILE A 162 -0.52 13.61 -0.02
C ILE A 162 0.43 13.56 1.17
N ARG A 163 0.23 12.59 2.07
CA ARG A 163 1.24 12.26 3.07
C ARG A 163 2.08 11.10 2.57
N LEU A 164 3.26 11.40 2.04
CA LEU A 164 4.23 10.39 1.63
C LEU A 164 5.11 10.03 2.81
N GLY A 165 5.33 8.74 3.05
CA GLY A 165 6.21 8.30 4.11
C GLY A 165 6.38 6.80 4.15
N ASN A 166 7.40 6.36 4.89
CA ASN A 166 7.72 4.95 5.09
C ASN A 166 6.75 4.29 6.09
N LYS A 167 6.11 5.11 6.94
CA LYS A 167 5.07 4.71 7.89
C LYS A 167 3.70 5.21 7.38
N PRO A 168 2.76 4.31 7.03
CA PRO A 168 1.41 4.71 6.62
C PRO A 168 0.62 5.28 7.80
N ILE A 169 -0.35 6.15 7.52
CA ILE A 169 -1.31 6.63 8.54
C ILE A 169 -2.20 5.45 8.95
N PRO A 170 -2.21 5.01 10.22
CA PRO A 170 -3.11 3.94 10.63
C PRO A 170 -4.58 4.36 10.47
N TYR A 171 -5.43 3.40 10.12
CA TYR A 171 -6.86 3.64 10.17
C TYR A 171 -7.33 3.77 11.63
N TYR A 172 -8.23 4.73 11.89
CA TYR A 172 -9.01 4.83 13.12
C TYR A 172 -10.45 5.23 12.77
N PRO A 173 -11.44 4.95 13.64
CA PRO A 173 -12.78 5.53 13.54
C PRO A 173 -12.73 7.05 13.40
N PHE A 174 -13.73 7.61 12.70
CA PHE A 174 -13.79 9.01 12.27
C PHE A 174 -13.25 10.02 13.31
N ASP A 175 -13.81 10.04 14.52
CA ASP A 175 -13.47 11.07 15.52
C ASP A 175 -12.03 10.92 16.05
N ARG A 176 -11.49 9.70 16.05
CA ARG A 176 -10.09 9.47 16.44
C ARG A 176 -9.15 9.79 15.28
N LEU A 177 -9.50 9.42 14.05
CA LEU A 177 -8.69 9.74 12.88
C LEU A 177 -8.60 11.26 12.68
N SER A 178 -9.71 11.98 12.80
CA SER A 178 -9.76 13.44 12.69
C SER A 178 -8.80 14.11 13.68
N ARG A 179 -8.86 13.73 14.96
CA ARG A 179 -7.94 14.23 16.00
C ARG A 179 -6.48 13.86 15.73
N MET A 180 -6.22 12.63 15.32
CA MET A 180 -4.86 12.19 14.97
C MET A 180 -4.28 13.00 13.81
N LEU A 181 -5.08 13.29 12.78
CA LEU A 181 -4.65 14.10 11.64
C LEU A 181 -4.39 15.55 12.04
N ALA A 182 -5.24 16.12 12.91
CA ALA A 182 -5.05 17.46 13.46
C ALA A 182 -3.76 17.60 14.28
N LEU A 183 -3.29 16.53 14.92
CA LEU A 183 -2.07 16.51 15.71
C LEU A 183 -0.81 16.07 14.92
N ALA A 184 -0.96 15.66 13.66
CA ALA A 184 0.13 15.09 12.85
C ALA A 184 0.90 16.14 12.02
N ASP A 185 0.63 17.43 12.24
CA ASP A 185 1.31 18.51 11.52
C ASP A 185 2.77 18.71 12.00
N LYS A 186 3.57 19.38 11.17
CA LYS A 186 4.99 19.67 11.45
C LYS A 186 5.21 21.10 11.92
N THR A 187 4.17 21.79 12.37
CA THR A 187 4.26 23.19 12.78
C THR A 187 5.19 23.31 13.99
N GLY A 188 6.19 24.18 13.90
CA GLY A 188 7.19 24.36 14.97
C GLY A 188 8.39 23.42 14.89
N LEU A 189 8.38 22.43 13.98
CA LEU A 189 9.46 21.45 13.81
C LEU A 189 10.40 21.78 12.63
N GLN A 190 10.35 22.99 12.07
CA GLN A 190 11.18 23.38 10.91
C GLN A 190 12.70 23.31 11.20
N HIS A 191 13.08 23.44 12.47
CA HIS A 191 14.48 23.30 12.90
C HIS A 191 15.01 21.86 12.71
N CYS A 192 14.13 20.84 12.72
CA CYS A 192 14.54 19.44 12.56
C CYS A 192 15.24 19.16 11.22
N ALA A 193 14.89 19.90 10.16
CA ALA A 193 15.55 19.79 8.85
C ALA A 193 17.02 20.22 8.87
N HIS A 194 17.45 20.97 9.88
CA HIS A 194 18.75 21.62 9.97
C HIS A 194 19.66 21.00 11.04
N VAL A 195 19.23 19.92 11.70
CA VAL A 195 20.04 19.23 12.70
C VAL A 195 21.29 18.65 12.02
N LEU A 196 22.47 19.05 12.49
CA LEU A 196 23.74 18.67 11.89
C LEU A 196 24.00 17.16 11.99
N PRO A 197 24.53 16.52 10.93
CA PRO A 197 24.96 15.13 10.99
C PRO A 197 25.98 14.91 12.12
N GLY A 198 25.80 13.84 12.90
CA GLY A 198 26.68 13.47 14.02
C GLY A 198 26.26 14.03 15.38
N LEU A 199 25.27 14.92 15.44
CA LEU A 199 24.59 15.27 16.69
C LEU A 199 23.45 14.29 16.98
N SER A 200 23.19 14.05 18.27
CA SER A 200 21.99 13.33 18.68
C SER A 200 20.76 14.13 18.28
N MET A 201 19.85 13.50 17.55
CA MET A 201 18.60 14.13 17.14
C MET A 201 17.71 14.40 18.37
N PRO A 202 17.12 15.60 18.49
CA PRO A 202 16.12 15.85 19.54
C PRO A 202 14.97 14.84 19.44
N PRO A 203 14.39 14.38 20.57
CA PRO A 203 13.31 13.40 20.57
C PRO A 203 12.13 13.76 19.65
N GLU A 204 11.78 15.04 19.59
CA GLU A 204 10.72 15.60 18.74
C GLU A 204 11.03 15.52 17.23
N CYS A 205 12.30 15.37 16.85
CA CYS A 205 12.73 15.27 15.47
C CYS A 205 12.91 13.82 14.98
N LEU A 206 12.83 12.81 15.85
CA LEU A 206 13.14 11.41 15.52
C LEU A 206 12.33 10.86 14.34
N ASP A 207 11.05 11.20 14.27
CA ASP A 207 10.15 10.77 13.19
C ASP A 207 9.97 11.86 12.09
N TYR A 208 10.74 12.95 12.13
CA TYR A 208 10.56 14.10 11.23
C TYR A 208 10.75 13.74 9.76
N PHE A 209 11.74 12.89 9.47
CA PHE A 209 12.10 12.49 8.10
C PHE A 209 11.33 11.26 7.60
N ASP A 210 10.50 10.63 8.44
CA ASP A 210 9.73 9.44 8.06
C ASP A 210 8.60 9.73 7.08
N TYR A 211 8.26 11.00 6.93
CA TYR A 211 7.22 11.45 6.04
C TYR A 211 7.39 12.90 5.59
N THR A 212 6.64 13.27 4.58
CA THR A 212 6.51 14.63 4.07
C THR A 212 5.14 14.83 3.43
N TYR A 213 4.73 16.10 3.29
CA TYR A 213 3.48 16.46 2.63
C TYR A 213 3.73 17.03 1.24
N LEU A 214 2.99 16.53 0.25
CA LEU A 214 3.06 17.02 -1.14
C LEU A 214 1.66 17.39 -1.66
N PRO A 215 1.55 18.40 -2.51
CA PRO A 215 0.31 18.68 -3.23
C PRO A 215 0.09 17.59 -4.28
N TRP A 216 -1.17 17.29 -4.60
CA TRP A 216 -1.48 16.30 -5.63
C TRP A 216 -0.89 16.66 -6.99
N ASP A 217 -0.92 17.94 -7.37
CA ASP A 217 -0.38 18.42 -8.65
C ASP A 217 1.14 18.25 -8.80
N SER A 218 1.87 17.98 -7.70
CA SER A 218 3.30 17.68 -7.80
C SER A 218 3.59 16.30 -8.39
N LEU A 219 2.64 15.37 -8.33
CA LEU A 219 2.80 13.99 -8.77
C LEU A 219 1.78 13.58 -9.83
N ILE A 220 0.61 14.20 -9.88
CA ILE A 220 -0.52 13.83 -10.73
C ILE A 220 -0.93 15.03 -11.59
N ASP A 221 -1.22 14.78 -12.87
CA ASP A 221 -1.79 15.81 -13.75
C ASP A 221 -3.29 15.97 -13.50
N LEU A 222 -3.67 16.99 -12.73
CA LEU A 222 -5.06 17.30 -12.43
C LEU A 222 -5.69 18.32 -13.40
N THR A 223 -5.04 18.64 -14.52
CA THR A 223 -5.54 19.66 -15.46
C THR A 223 -6.95 19.35 -15.96
N SER A 224 -7.21 18.12 -16.43
CA SER A 224 -8.54 17.70 -16.89
C SER A 224 -9.56 17.67 -15.74
N VAL A 225 -9.12 17.28 -14.55
CA VAL A 225 -9.98 17.22 -13.37
C VAL A 225 -10.45 18.62 -12.97
N ARG A 226 -9.54 19.59 -12.90
CA ARG A 226 -9.82 20.99 -12.55
C ARG A 226 -10.69 21.70 -13.60
N ALA A 227 -10.62 21.29 -14.86
CA ALA A 227 -11.48 21.81 -15.92
C ALA A 227 -12.97 21.47 -15.69
N SER A 228 -13.25 20.35 -15.02
CA SER A 228 -14.61 19.83 -14.82
C SER A 228 -15.13 19.97 -13.39
N GLN A 229 -14.29 20.35 -12.41
CA GLN A 229 -14.74 20.60 -11.03
C GLN A 229 -13.76 21.45 -10.23
N LYS A 230 -14.28 22.12 -9.19
CA LYS A 230 -13.49 22.95 -8.27
C LYS A 230 -12.80 22.10 -7.20
N LEU A 231 -11.54 22.41 -6.95
CA LEU A 231 -10.72 21.84 -5.88
C LEU A 231 -10.23 22.98 -4.98
N ARG A 232 -10.26 22.77 -3.67
CA ARG A 232 -9.70 23.70 -2.66
C ARG A 232 -8.77 22.92 -1.74
N TYR A 233 -7.50 23.30 -1.65
CA TYR A 233 -6.52 22.56 -0.86
C TYR A 233 -6.61 22.89 0.64
N ARG A 234 -6.48 21.86 1.49
CA ARG A 234 -6.44 21.98 2.95
C ARG A 234 -5.18 21.34 3.50
N TRP A 235 -4.25 22.17 3.98
CA TRP A 235 -2.94 21.73 4.53
C TRP A 235 -2.95 21.42 6.03
N ASN A 236 -3.96 21.89 6.74
CA ASN A 236 -4.09 21.76 8.20
C ASN A 236 -5.41 21.08 8.55
N PHE A 237 -5.37 20.07 9.43
CA PHE A 237 -6.54 19.33 9.91
C PHE A 237 -7.19 19.87 11.19
N ALA A 238 -6.82 21.07 11.64
CA ALA A 238 -7.39 21.74 12.81
C ALA A 238 -8.93 21.73 12.79
N GLU A 239 -9.53 21.51 13.96
CA GLU A 239 -10.97 21.28 14.12
C GLU A 239 -11.81 22.48 13.64
N ASN A 240 -11.30 23.69 13.82
CA ASN A 240 -11.93 24.95 13.43
C ASN A 240 -11.68 25.36 11.97
N TRP A 241 -10.87 24.62 11.20
CA TRP A 241 -10.42 25.05 9.87
C TRP A 241 -11.59 25.43 8.93
N PHE A 242 -12.67 24.64 8.91
CA PHE A 242 -13.82 24.90 8.04
C PHE A 242 -14.58 26.17 8.42
N ARG A 243 -14.68 26.47 9.72
CA ARG A 243 -15.30 27.69 10.22
C ARG A 243 -14.41 28.89 9.93
N ASP A 244 -13.12 28.79 10.22
CA ASP A 244 -12.21 29.91 10.17
C ASP A 244 -11.81 30.26 8.72
N THR A 245 -11.73 29.26 7.84
CA THR A 245 -11.31 29.44 6.43
C THR A 245 -12.49 29.58 5.46
N LEU A 246 -13.60 28.84 5.69
CA LEU A 246 -14.74 28.84 4.78
C LEU A 246 -15.99 29.52 5.37
N GLY A 247 -15.95 29.98 6.62
CA GLY A 247 -17.11 30.57 7.29
C GLY A 247 -18.26 29.59 7.55
N ILE A 248 -18.01 28.27 7.47
CA ILE A 248 -19.06 27.25 7.60
C ILE A 248 -19.21 26.87 9.09
N PRO A 249 -20.35 27.15 9.74
CA PRO A 249 -20.58 26.72 11.12
C PRO A 249 -20.94 25.22 11.17
N ASP A 250 -20.71 24.60 12.32
CA ASP A 250 -20.93 23.16 12.54
C ASP A 250 -22.38 22.72 12.22
N SER A 251 -23.37 23.61 12.42
CA SER A 251 -24.78 23.36 12.09
C SER A 251 -25.06 23.16 10.59
N ARG A 252 -24.16 23.63 9.71
CA ARG A 252 -24.24 23.44 8.25
C ARG A 252 -23.37 22.28 7.74
N MET A 253 -22.85 21.44 8.65
CA MET A 253 -22.03 20.28 8.32
C MET A 253 -22.79 18.97 8.57
N LEU A 254 -22.65 18.02 7.64
CA LEU A 254 -23.06 16.63 7.85
C LEU A 254 -21.83 15.72 7.81
N MET A 255 -21.61 14.96 8.87
CA MET A 255 -20.46 14.06 8.98
C MET A 255 -20.89 12.60 8.91
N PHE A 256 -20.33 11.86 7.94
CA PHE A 256 -20.48 10.41 7.80
C PHE A 256 -19.40 9.71 8.62
N ARG A 257 -19.73 9.44 9.89
CA ARG A 257 -18.80 8.90 10.89
C ARG A 257 -18.67 7.38 10.78
N ASP A 258 -17.60 6.90 10.15
CA ASP A 258 -17.30 5.47 10.13
C ASP A 258 -16.59 4.99 11.42
N HIS A 259 -16.88 3.75 11.80
CA HIS A 259 -16.31 3.01 12.91
C HIS A 259 -15.39 1.86 12.46
N LYS A 260 -15.44 1.55 11.17
CA LYS A 260 -14.65 0.52 10.50
C LYS A 260 -14.39 0.96 9.06
N PRO A 261 -13.25 0.58 8.45
CA PRO A 261 -12.87 1.10 7.15
C PRO A 261 -13.95 0.82 6.12
N TYR A 262 -14.50 -0.39 6.08
CA TYR A 262 -15.57 -0.81 5.17
C TYR A 262 -16.97 -0.64 5.80
N GLN A 263 -17.28 0.51 6.42
CA GLN A 263 -18.66 0.75 6.88
C GLN A 263 -19.56 1.15 5.72
N TYR A 264 -19.23 2.24 5.04
CA TYR A 264 -20.06 2.85 3.99
C TYR A 264 -19.58 2.50 2.58
N ARG A 265 -20.51 2.03 1.75
CA ARG A 265 -20.41 1.95 0.28
C ARG A 265 -21.38 2.95 -0.32
N PHE A 266 -21.00 3.61 -1.41
CA PHE A 266 -21.84 4.56 -2.11
C PHE A 266 -22.32 3.95 -3.42
N VAL A 267 -23.63 3.93 -3.61
CA VAL A 267 -24.29 3.23 -4.72
C VAL A 267 -25.32 4.12 -5.41
N ASP A 268 -25.46 4.02 -6.72
CA ASP A 268 -26.57 4.64 -7.44
C ASP A 268 -27.85 3.80 -7.36
N ASN A 269 -27.71 2.50 -7.14
CA ASN A 269 -28.82 1.56 -7.02
C ASN A 269 -28.67 0.68 -5.77
N ILE A 270 -29.65 0.75 -4.87
CA ILE A 270 -29.67 -0.03 -3.62
C ILE A 270 -30.05 -1.51 -3.88
N LYS A 271 -30.65 -1.83 -5.04
CA LYS A 271 -31.00 -3.21 -5.39
C LYS A 271 -29.73 -4.00 -5.68
N ARG A 272 -29.32 -4.84 -4.73
CA ARG A 272 -28.16 -5.73 -4.87
C ARG A 272 -28.43 -6.83 -5.88
N ASP A 273 -27.40 -7.19 -6.64
CA ASP A 273 -27.43 -8.41 -7.43
C ASP A 273 -27.28 -9.64 -6.54
N LEU A 274 -28.04 -10.69 -6.85
CA LEU A 274 -27.92 -11.97 -6.17
C LEU A 274 -26.51 -12.53 -6.38
N GLY A 275 -25.74 -12.67 -5.30
CA GLY A 275 -24.40 -13.26 -5.32
C GLY A 275 -23.22 -12.27 -5.22
N GLU A 276 -23.47 -10.96 -5.15
CA GLU A 276 -22.40 -9.98 -4.88
C GLU A 276 -21.82 -10.17 -3.47
N LYS A 277 -20.51 -10.41 -3.37
CA LYS A 277 -19.80 -10.37 -2.09
C LYS A 277 -19.70 -8.91 -1.65
N ASN A 278 -20.26 -8.60 -0.47
CA ASN A 278 -20.22 -7.26 0.09
C ASN A 278 -19.43 -7.24 1.42
N TRP A 279 -18.37 -6.44 1.46
CA TRP A 279 -17.58 -6.18 2.67
C TRP A 279 -18.05 -4.94 3.42
N TYR A 280 -18.90 -4.13 2.78
CA TYR A 280 -19.46 -2.94 3.34
C TYR A 280 -20.73 -3.26 4.13
N THR A 281 -20.85 -2.68 5.31
CA THR A 281 -22.01 -2.97 6.16
C THR A 281 -23.22 -2.11 5.83
N GLU A 282 -23.01 -0.95 5.22
CA GLU A 282 -24.05 0.03 4.92
C GLU A 282 -23.89 0.57 3.49
N ASP A 283 -25.00 0.59 2.77
CA ASP A 283 -25.09 1.22 1.45
C ASP A 283 -25.73 2.61 1.62
N VAL A 284 -25.10 3.63 1.04
CA VAL A 284 -25.59 5.01 1.01
C VAL A 284 -25.87 5.38 -0.44
N SER A 285 -27.10 5.77 -0.76
CA SER A 285 -27.45 6.09 -2.14
C SER A 285 -26.87 7.44 -2.57
N ILE A 286 -26.44 7.55 -3.83
CA ILE A 286 -26.01 8.82 -4.43
C ILE A 286 -27.16 9.84 -4.41
N SER A 287 -28.40 9.42 -4.70
CA SER A 287 -29.58 10.29 -4.62
C SER A 287 -29.78 10.89 -3.23
N TYR A 288 -29.61 10.09 -2.17
CA TYR A 288 -29.67 10.60 -0.79
C TYR A 288 -28.60 11.68 -0.55
N LEU A 289 -27.37 11.50 -1.05
CA LEU A 289 -26.30 12.49 -0.91
C LEU A 289 -26.58 13.79 -1.69
N ILE A 290 -27.20 13.70 -2.86
CA ILE A 290 -27.60 14.85 -3.69
C ILE A 290 -28.61 15.72 -2.93
N GLU A 291 -29.57 15.09 -2.25
CA GLU A 291 -30.65 15.74 -1.50
C GLU A 291 -30.20 16.41 -0.20
N GLN A 292 -28.94 16.20 0.25
CA GLN A 292 -28.48 16.78 1.51
C GLN A 292 -28.34 18.31 1.44
N PRO A 293 -29.07 19.08 2.27
CA PRO A 293 -29.04 20.55 2.25
C PRO A 293 -27.78 21.15 2.89
N GLN A 294 -26.99 20.34 3.61
CA GLN A 294 -25.81 20.82 4.33
C GLN A 294 -24.77 21.37 3.35
N ALA A 295 -24.18 22.51 3.74
CA ALA A 295 -23.15 23.17 2.96
C ALA A 295 -21.91 22.29 2.82
N LEU A 296 -21.56 21.52 3.85
CA LEU A 296 -20.38 20.66 3.87
C LEU A 296 -20.77 19.22 4.22
N LEU A 297 -20.39 18.27 3.34
CA LEU A 297 -20.39 16.84 3.65
C LEU A 297 -18.98 16.40 4.01
N ILE A 298 -18.80 15.74 5.15
CA ILE A 298 -17.49 15.24 5.60
C ILE A 298 -17.56 13.73 5.74
N PHE A 299 -16.73 13.03 4.97
CA PHE A 299 -16.60 11.58 5.05
C PHE A 299 -15.38 11.21 5.89
N GLY A 300 -15.41 10.06 6.56
CA GLY A 300 -14.19 9.50 7.12
C GLY A 300 -13.35 8.84 6.02
N SER A 301 -13.22 7.52 6.08
CA SER A 301 -12.52 6.77 5.05
C SER A 301 -13.30 6.78 3.73
N LEU A 302 -12.64 7.23 2.66
CA LEU A 302 -13.07 6.98 1.27
C LEU A 302 -12.20 5.95 0.55
N PHE A 303 -11.34 5.23 1.28
CA PHE A 303 -10.48 4.21 0.70
C PHE A 303 -11.25 2.94 0.29
N GLY A 304 -10.91 2.34 -0.85
CA GLY A 304 -11.43 1.04 -1.29
C GLY A 304 -11.82 1.07 -2.76
N SER A 305 -11.38 0.08 -3.53
CA SER A 305 -11.57 0.10 -4.99
C SER A 305 -13.04 -0.14 -5.39
N THR A 306 -13.79 -0.77 -4.48
CA THR A 306 -15.22 -1.11 -4.62
C THR A 306 -16.13 -0.21 -3.77
N ARG A 307 -15.61 0.91 -3.23
CA ARG A 307 -16.39 1.81 -2.38
C ARG A 307 -17.49 2.54 -3.16
N LEU A 308 -17.23 2.82 -4.43
CA LEU A 308 -18.18 3.40 -5.36
C LEU A 308 -18.62 2.30 -6.32
N GLN A 309 -19.91 1.96 -6.30
CA GLN A 309 -20.49 1.01 -7.24
C GLN A 309 -21.61 1.68 -8.02
N PHE A 310 -21.46 1.67 -9.34
CA PHE A 310 -22.38 2.33 -10.25
C PHE A 310 -22.87 1.38 -11.32
N ARG A 311 -24.12 1.55 -11.69
CA ARG A 311 -24.79 0.94 -12.85
C ARG A 311 -25.10 1.98 -13.93
N GLU A 312 -25.25 3.24 -13.53
CA GLU A 312 -25.49 4.34 -14.45
C GLU A 312 -24.23 4.66 -15.24
N GLN A 313 -24.37 4.70 -16.58
CA GLN A 313 -23.23 4.88 -17.49
C GLN A 313 -22.54 6.23 -17.26
N GLU A 314 -23.30 7.29 -16.96
CA GLU A 314 -22.76 8.61 -16.65
C GLU A 314 -21.80 8.56 -15.44
N TYR A 315 -22.14 7.83 -14.40
CA TYR A 315 -21.31 7.74 -13.19
C TYR A 315 -20.07 6.86 -13.44
N LEU A 316 -20.21 5.83 -14.27
CA LEU A 316 -19.10 5.00 -14.75
C LEU A 316 -18.11 5.80 -15.60
N ASP A 317 -18.61 6.74 -16.41
CA ASP A 317 -17.81 7.62 -17.27
C ASP A 317 -17.06 8.67 -16.43
N VAL A 318 -17.72 9.29 -15.44
CA VAL A 318 -17.06 10.18 -14.47
C VAL A 318 -15.93 9.45 -13.75
N ARG A 319 -16.19 8.23 -13.27
CA ARG A 319 -15.17 7.40 -12.61
C ARG A 319 -14.02 7.06 -13.57
N LYS A 320 -14.31 6.79 -14.84
CA LYS A 320 -13.30 6.54 -15.87
C LYS A 320 -12.36 7.74 -16.02
N GLU A 321 -12.94 8.92 -16.25
CA GLU A 321 -12.22 10.17 -16.48
C GLU A 321 -11.29 10.49 -15.30
N VAL A 322 -11.82 10.42 -14.07
CA VAL A 322 -11.04 10.65 -12.85
C VAL A 322 -9.88 9.67 -12.74
N ARG A 323 -10.13 8.37 -12.97
CA ARG A 323 -9.08 7.34 -12.87
C ARG A 323 -8.01 7.47 -13.97
N GLU A 324 -8.38 7.93 -15.16
CA GLU A 324 -7.44 8.19 -16.25
C GLU A 324 -6.48 9.35 -15.92
N ALA A 325 -6.97 10.36 -15.20
CA ALA A 325 -6.15 11.49 -14.73
C ALA A 325 -5.13 11.09 -13.65
N MET A 326 -5.32 9.96 -12.95
CA MET A 326 -4.45 9.51 -11.84
C MET A 326 -3.15 8.85 -12.30
N SER A 327 -2.57 9.30 -13.40
CA SER A 327 -1.25 8.85 -13.86
C SER A 327 -0.16 9.71 -13.21
N ILE A 328 0.96 9.08 -12.80
CA ILE A 328 2.11 9.83 -12.29
C ILE A 328 2.70 10.67 -13.44
N LYS A 329 2.89 11.96 -13.20
CA LYS A 329 3.53 12.91 -14.11
C LYS A 329 4.51 13.76 -13.31
N HIS A 330 5.77 13.39 -13.35
CA HIS A 330 6.83 14.15 -12.67
C HIS A 330 8.10 14.09 -13.53
N PRO A 331 8.61 15.23 -14.05
CA PRO A 331 9.65 15.25 -15.08
C PRO A 331 10.90 14.44 -14.74
N ILE A 332 11.33 14.48 -13.47
CA ILE A 332 12.51 13.72 -13.02
C ILE A 332 12.20 12.22 -12.88
N LEU A 333 11.01 11.84 -12.40
CA LEU A 333 10.63 10.43 -12.28
C LEU A 333 10.48 9.80 -13.66
N ASP A 334 9.88 10.54 -14.59
CA ASP A 334 9.73 10.13 -15.98
C ASP A 334 11.10 9.97 -16.66
N ARG A 335 12.01 10.93 -16.48
CA ARG A 335 13.37 10.87 -17.05
C ARG A 335 14.18 9.69 -16.49
N VAL A 336 14.13 9.46 -15.18
CA VAL A 336 14.85 8.35 -14.53
C VAL A 336 14.28 7.02 -14.98
N SER A 337 12.96 6.84 -14.93
CA SER A 337 12.31 5.59 -15.37
C SER A 337 12.55 5.29 -16.86
N GLU A 338 12.55 6.32 -17.71
CA GLU A 338 12.89 6.20 -19.14
C GLU A 338 14.35 5.79 -19.35
N SER A 339 15.27 6.35 -18.55
CA SER A 339 16.70 6.00 -18.65
C SER A 339 16.95 4.55 -18.26
N ILE A 340 16.27 4.06 -17.21
CA ILE A 340 16.31 2.64 -16.81
C ILE A 340 15.66 1.75 -17.87
N TRP A 341 14.52 2.16 -18.43
CA TRP A 341 13.87 1.43 -19.53
C TRP A 341 14.80 1.26 -20.75
N ARG A 342 15.56 2.30 -21.11
CA ARG A 342 16.59 2.22 -22.17
C ARG A 342 17.75 1.30 -21.78
N ALA A 343 18.21 1.37 -20.54
CA ALA A 343 19.27 0.50 -20.02
C ALA A 343 18.86 -0.98 -20.03
N LEU A 344 17.57 -1.27 -19.85
CA LEU A 344 16.94 -2.59 -20.02
C LEU A 344 16.72 -2.98 -21.49
N GLY A 345 17.22 -2.20 -22.45
CA GLY A 345 17.16 -2.52 -23.88
C GLY A 345 15.84 -2.13 -24.55
N GLY A 346 14.95 -1.44 -23.85
CA GLY A 346 13.67 -0.94 -24.37
C GLY A 346 12.55 -1.97 -24.46
N ALA A 347 12.83 -3.26 -24.20
CA ALA A 347 11.83 -4.31 -24.17
C ALA A 347 12.18 -5.36 -23.11
N TYR A 348 11.28 -5.55 -22.14
CA TYR A 348 11.41 -6.54 -21.06
C TYR A 348 10.03 -6.91 -20.52
N LEU A 349 9.99 -7.98 -19.72
CA LEU A 349 8.85 -8.31 -18.86
C LEU A 349 9.07 -7.73 -17.46
N ALA A 350 8.00 -7.38 -16.77
CA ALA A 350 8.08 -6.93 -15.39
C ALA A 350 7.15 -7.69 -14.45
N ILE A 351 7.52 -7.73 -13.18
CA ILE A 351 6.64 -8.12 -12.10
C ILE A 351 6.64 -7.05 -11.02
N HIS A 352 5.50 -6.90 -10.34
CA HIS A 352 5.42 -6.13 -9.09
C HIS A 352 5.09 -7.06 -7.93
N PHE A 353 6.07 -7.27 -7.06
CA PHE A 353 6.04 -8.21 -5.96
C PHE A 353 5.99 -7.50 -4.59
N ARG A 354 4.82 -7.54 -3.95
CA ARG A 354 4.55 -6.89 -2.66
C ARG A 354 4.71 -7.90 -1.53
N THR A 355 5.50 -7.56 -0.51
CA THR A 355 5.75 -8.41 0.67
C THR A 355 5.65 -7.65 1.99
N GLY A 356 5.77 -6.33 2.00
CA GLY A 356 5.98 -5.54 3.22
C GLY A 356 4.80 -5.44 4.19
N GLU A 357 3.68 -6.13 3.96
CA GLU A 357 2.58 -6.24 4.92
C GLU A 357 2.39 -7.72 5.30
N SER A 358 2.08 -8.00 6.57
CA SER A 358 2.02 -9.37 7.11
C SER A 358 1.21 -10.35 6.26
N LYS A 359 0.05 -9.93 5.74
CA LYS A 359 -0.78 -10.80 4.87
C LYS A 359 -0.13 -11.16 3.53
N PHE A 360 0.71 -10.28 2.99
CA PHE A 360 1.45 -10.53 1.76
C PHE A 360 2.70 -11.36 2.03
N GLU A 361 3.31 -11.17 3.20
CA GLU A 361 4.37 -12.03 3.72
C GLU A 361 3.87 -13.46 3.90
N ASP A 362 2.73 -13.66 4.56
CA ASP A 362 2.09 -14.96 4.78
C ASP A 362 1.73 -15.66 3.45
N ALA A 363 1.33 -14.89 2.44
CA ALA A 363 0.95 -15.38 1.11
C ALA A 363 2.09 -15.31 0.07
N SER A 364 3.31 -14.99 0.48
CA SER A 364 4.41 -14.61 -0.42
C SER A 364 4.77 -15.72 -1.41
N GLU A 365 4.89 -16.97 -0.96
CA GLU A 365 5.17 -18.12 -1.82
C GLU A 365 4.04 -18.38 -2.84
N ALA A 366 2.78 -18.29 -2.40
CA ALA A 366 1.63 -18.45 -3.28
C ALA A 366 1.55 -17.34 -4.33
N ASN A 367 1.86 -16.09 -3.94
CA ASN A 367 1.93 -14.96 -4.85
C ASN A 367 3.09 -15.10 -5.84
N ALA A 368 4.26 -15.55 -5.39
CA ALA A 368 5.43 -15.78 -6.24
C ALA A 368 5.12 -16.84 -7.29
N ARG A 369 4.49 -17.95 -6.86
CA ARG A 369 3.98 -18.99 -7.75
C ARG A 369 2.98 -18.44 -8.76
N ALA A 370 1.95 -17.72 -8.32
CA ALA A 370 0.90 -17.21 -9.21
C ALA A 370 1.45 -16.24 -10.28
N ILE A 371 2.38 -15.37 -9.90
CA ILE A 371 3.03 -14.44 -10.83
C ILE A 371 3.92 -15.21 -11.82
N TRP A 372 4.70 -16.18 -11.34
CA TRP A 372 5.53 -17.02 -12.21
C TRP A 372 4.68 -17.75 -13.26
N TRP A 373 3.56 -18.32 -12.85
CA TRP A 373 2.57 -18.93 -13.75
C TRP A 373 1.99 -17.93 -14.76
N ALA A 374 1.73 -16.68 -14.34
CA ALA A 374 1.27 -15.64 -15.25
C ALA A 374 2.33 -15.30 -16.32
N LEU A 375 3.62 -15.24 -15.97
CA LEU A 375 4.69 -15.00 -16.95
C LEU A 375 4.70 -16.12 -18.00
N LEU A 376 4.75 -17.37 -17.57
CA LEU A 376 4.89 -18.53 -18.45
C LEU A 376 3.64 -18.79 -19.30
N HIS A 377 2.50 -18.97 -18.65
CA HIS A 377 1.30 -19.40 -19.34
C HIS A 377 0.60 -18.23 -20.04
N ARG A 378 0.46 -17.07 -19.37
CA ARG A 378 -0.30 -15.93 -19.92
C ARG A 378 0.50 -15.05 -20.86
N PHE A 379 1.79 -14.79 -20.58
CA PHE A 379 2.58 -13.88 -21.43
C PHE A 379 3.34 -14.65 -22.51
N LEU A 380 4.06 -15.70 -22.14
CA LEU A 380 4.87 -16.50 -23.08
C LEU A 380 4.07 -17.57 -23.83
N ASN A 381 2.80 -17.77 -23.47
CA ASN A 381 1.90 -18.75 -24.08
C ASN A 381 2.43 -20.20 -24.01
N ILE A 382 3.13 -20.54 -22.93
CA ILE A 382 3.54 -21.91 -22.66
C ILE A 382 2.30 -22.75 -22.34
N SER A 383 2.22 -23.97 -22.88
CA SER A 383 1.11 -24.86 -22.60
C SER A 383 0.99 -25.13 -21.09
N MET A 384 -0.22 -25.44 -20.62
CA MET A 384 -0.44 -25.74 -19.21
C MET A 384 0.40 -26.96 -18.77
N ASP A 385 0.48 -27.98 -19.62
CA ASP A 385 1.27 -29.18 -19.36
C ASP A 385 2.76 -28.90 -19.29
N ASP A 386 3.29 -28.06 -20.18
CA ASP A 386 4.70 -27.64 -20.13
C ASP A 386 4.99 -26.79 -18.90
N THR A 387 4.09 -25.89 -18.51
CA THR A 387 4.23 -25.09 -17.30
C THR A 387 4.26 -25.98 -16.04
N ILE A 388 3.43 -27.02 -15.99
CA ILE A 388 3.44 -28.04 -14.92
C ILE A 388 4.76 -28.81 -14.93
N ARG A 389 5.25 -29.24 -16.11
CA ARG A 389 6.54 -29.93 -16.25
C ARG A 389 7.69 -29.07 -15.72
N LEU A 390 7.71 -27.79 -16.06
CA LEU A 390 8.69 -26.81 -15.58
C LEU A 390 8.65 -26.67 -14.05
N GLU A 391 7.45 -26.49 -13.49
CA GLU A 391 7.28 -26.34 -12.04
C GLU A 391 7.72 -27.60 -11.27
N ASN A 392 7.39 -28.78 -11.78
CA ASN A 392 7.82 -30.06 -11.20
C ASN A 392 9.35 -30.25 -11.30
N GLY A 393 9.96 -29.78 -12.39
CA GLY A 393 11.41 -29.78 -12.55
C GLY A 393 12.13 -28.95 -11.47
N LEU A 394 11.61 -27.75 -11.17
CA LEU A 394 12.14 -26.88 -10.12
C LEU A 394 12.07 -27.47 -8.70
N GLN A 395 11.11 -28.37 -8.45
CA GLN A 395 10.98 -29.07 -7.17
C GLN A 395 12.05 -30.15 -7.00
N ARG A 396 12.40 -30.86 -8.08
CA ARG A 396 13.37 -31.97 -8.07
C ARG A 396 14.82 -31.50 -7.87
N THR A 397 15.14 -30.27 -8.25
CA THR A 397 16.48 -29.68 -8.08
C THR A 397 16.79 -29.24 -6.64
N GLY A 398 15.89 -29.47 -5.68
CA GLY A 398 16.18 -29.32 -4.24
C GLY A 398 16.26 -27.87 -3.73
N THR A 399 15.93 -26.87 -4.56
CA THR A 399 16.10 -25.44 -4.23
C THR A 399 14.97 -24.80 -3.41
N SER A 400 13.93 -25.56 -3.04
CA SER A 400 12.91 -25.09 -2.08
C SER A 400 12.21 -26.27 -1.39
N PRO A 401 12.64 -26.66 -0.18
CA PRO A 401 12.09 -27.81 0.55
C PRO A 401 10.62 -27.66 0.97
N ASN A 402 10.05 -26.45 0.86
CA ASN A 402 8.70 -26.12 1.36
C ASN A 402 7.75 -25.65 0.24
N LEU A 403 7.91 -26.16 -0.99
CA LEU A 403 7.02 -25.83 -2.12
C LEU A 403 5.58 -26.38 -1.98
N MET A 404 5.32 -27.24 -0.99
CA MET A 404 3.96 -27.63 -0.60
C MET A 404 3.67 -27.22 0.84
N GLY A 405 2.98 -26.10 1.02
CA GLY A 405 1.90 -26.11 2.00
C GLY A 405 0.93 -27.23 1.62
N PRO A 406 0.34 -27.96 2.57
CA PRO A 406 -0.51 -29.11 2.26
C PRO A 406 -1.69 -28.67 1.39
N GLY A 407 -1.67 -29.00 0.09
CA GLY A 407 -2.82 -28.84 -0.82
C GLY A 407 -2.64 -28.01 -2.11
N ILE A 408 -1.44 -27.55 -2.49
CA ILE A 408 -1.26 -26.78 -3.74
C ILE A 408 -1.00 -27.72 -4.95
N THR A 409 -1.95 -28.58 -5.29
CA THR A 409 -1.93 -29.34 -6.57
C THR A 409 -2.74 -28.66 -7.67
N ALA A 410 -3.54 -27.65 -7.32
CA ALA A 410 -4.36 -26.92 -8.27
C ALA A 410 -3.52 -25.89 -9.05
N VAL A 411 -3.75 -25.85 -10.38
CA VAL A 411 -3.34 -24.74 -11.25
C VAL A 411 -3.85 -23.44 -10.63
N PRO A 412 -3.01 -22.40 -10.46
CA PRO A 412 -3.48 -21.12 -9.93
C PRO A 412 -4.68 -20.62 -10.73
N SER A 413 -5.69 -20.08 -10.05
CA SER A 413 -6.80 -19.41 -10.72
C SER A 413 -6.29 -18.11 -11.36
N LEU A 414 -5.89 -18.20 -12.63
CA LEU A 414 -5.37 -17.08 -13.39
C LEU A 414 -6.53 -16.24 -13.91
N PRO A 415 -6.49 -14.90 -13.80
CA PRO A 415 -7.50 -14.03 -14.42
C PRO A 415 -7.56 -14.24 -15.94
N SER A 416 -8.77 -14.46 -16.48
CA SER A 416 -9.02 -14.85 -17.88
C SER A 416 -8.67 -13.80 -18.96
N TYR A 417 -8.26 -12.58 -18.59
CA TYR A 417 -8.23 -11.42 -19.51
C TYR A 417 -6.81 -10.89 -19.76
N TYR A 418 -5.89 -11.74 -20.18
CA TYR A 418 -4.60 -11.28 -20.69
C TYR A 418 -4.29 -11.96 -22.01
N LEU A 419 -3.99 -11.14 -23.02
CA LEU A 419 -3.57 -11.61 -24.32
C LEU A 419 -2.09 -12.01 -24.25
N PRO A 420 -1.72 -13.17 -24.85
CA PRO A 420 -0.33 -13.56 -24.97
C PRO A 420 0.46 -12.53 -25.78
N LEU A 421 1.79 -12.57 -25.65
CA LEU A 421 2.67 -11.75 -26.48
C LEU A 421 2.52 -12.14 -27.95
N SER A 422 2.38 -11.14 -28.81
CA SER A 422 2.49 -11.29 -30.25
C SER A 422 3.92 -11.68 -30.65
N ASP A 423 4.08 -12.26 -31.84
CA ASP A 423 5.42 -12.65 -32.32
C ASP A 423 6.33 -11.44 -32.54
N THR A 424 5.76 -10.28 -32.85
CA THR A 424 6.49 -9.01 -32.92
C THR A 424 7.03 -8.59 -31.54
N GLU A 425 6.23 -8.70 -30.49
CA GLU A 425 6.70 -8.39 -29.13
C GLU A 425 7.77 -9.37 -28.67
N LYS A 426 7.62 -10.67 -28.97
CA LYS A 426 8.66 -11.68 -28.70
C LYS A 426 9.97 -11.36 -29.41
N PHE A 427 9.91 -10.95 -30.67
CA PHE A 427 11.09 -10.53 -31.44
C PHE A 427 11.81 -9.33 -30.80
N TYR A 428 11.07 -8.32 -30.35
CA TYR A 428 11.69 -7.17 -29.68
C TYR A 428 12.27 -7.52 -28.31
N LEU A 429 11.64 -8.42 -27.54
CA LEU A 429 12.20 -8.93 -26.29
C LEU A 429 13.51 -9.68 -26.53
N ASP A 430 13.56 -10.50 -27.57
CA ASP A 430 14.75 -11.22 -28.00
C ASP A 430 15.91 -10.26 -28.31
N LEU A 431 15.63 -9.26 -29.14
CA LEU A 431 16.61 -8.26 -29.55
C LEU A 431 17.12 -7.42 -28.38
N ALA A 432 16.24 -6.98 -27.49
CA ALA A 432 16.61 -6.21 -26.31
C ALA A 432 17.46 -7.04 -25.36
N SER A 433 17.08 -8.29 -25.11
CA SER A 433 17.80 -9.17 -24.19
C SER A 433 19.21 -9.50 -24.67
N ARG A 434 19.44 -9.65 -25.98
CA ARG A 434 20.80 -9.81 -26.54
C ARG A 434 21.72 -8.62 -26.24
N LYS A 435 21.18 -7.42 -26.07
CA LYS A 435 21.96 -6.21 -25.80
C LYS A 435 22.29 -6.05 -24.33
N THR A 436 21.41 -6.47 -23.44
CA THR A 436 21.51 -6.21 -22.00
C THR A 436 22.04 -7.39 -21.21
N CYS A 437 21.78 -8.60 -21.67
CA CYS A 437 22.21 -9.82 -21.01
C CYS A 437 23.61 -10.20 -21.54
N HIS A 438 24.67 -9.61 -20.99
CA HIS A 438 26.04 -9.81 -21.45
C HIS A 438 26.65 -11.19 -21.11
N GLN A 439 25.98 -12.01 -20.30
CA GLN A 439 26.48 -13.33 -19.93
C GLN A 439 25.75 -14.45 -20.67
N ARG A 440 26.52 -15.29 -21.38
CA ARG A 440 26.11 -16.64 -21.75
C ARG A 440 26.03 -17.45 -20.45
N PHE A 441 24.83 -17.79 -20.01
CA PHE A 441 24.67 -18.71 -18.88
C PHE A 441 23.84 -19.93 -19.20
N SER A 442 24.16 -20.95 -18.41
CA SER A 442 23.84 -22.36 -18.51
C SER A 442 22.44 -22.58 -19.08
N HIS A 443 22.40 -23.30 -20.21
CA HIS A 443 21.19 -23.93 -20.73
C HIS A 443 20.37 -24.46 -19.58
N VAL A 444 19.16 -23.94 -19.41
CA VAL A 444 18.14 -24.64 -18.68
C VAL A 444 17.49 -25.51 -19.74
N PRO A 445 17.68 -26.85 -19.74
CA PRO A 445 17.12 -27.73 -20.77
C PRO A 445 15.59 -27.58 -20.88
N ALA A 446 14.97 -27.12 -19.79
CA ALA A 446 13.55 -26.82 -19.69
C ALA A 446 13.09 -25.63 -20.55
N LEU A 447 14.00 -24.72 -20.95
CA LEU A 447 13.75 -23.58 -21.85
C LEU A 447 14.04 -23.91 -23.33
N ASP A 448 14.55 -25.09 -23.68
CA ASP A 448 14.76 -25.48 -25.07
C ASP A 448 13.44 -25.54 -25.87
N SER A 449 12.29 -25.62 -25.17
CA SER A 449 10.92 -25.52 -25.71
C SER A 449 10.39 -24.09 -25.89
N LEU A 450 11.10 -23.07 -25.40
CA LEU A 450 10.64 -21.67 -25.34
C LEU A 450 11.27 -20.73 -26.39
N GLY A 451 12.21 -21.22 -27.19
CA GLY A 451 12.99 -20.38 -28.11
C GLY A 451 14.24 -19.81 -27.43
N GLN A 452 15.30 -19.66 -28.22
CA GLN A 452 16.71 -19.72 -27.78
C GLN A 452 17.26 -18.56 -26.92
N ASN A 453 16.49 -17.54 -26.53
CA ASN A 453 17.05 -16.38 -25.83
C ASN A 453 16.38 -16.07 -24.49
N SER A 454 17.22 -15.76 -23.51
CA SER A 454 16.81 -15.40 -22.16
C SER A 454 16.12 -14.04 -22.13
N ILE A 455 14.82 -14.01 -21.82
CA ILE A 455 14.05 -12.77 -21.75
C ILE A 455 14.44 -11.99 -20.48
N ALA A 456 14.74 -10.69 -20.63
CA ALA A 456 14.97 -9.80 -19.50
C ALA A 456 13.71 -9.64 -18.63
N LEU A 457 13.87 -9.81 -17.32
CA LEU A 457 12.80 -9.68 -16.33
C LEU A 457 13.17 -8.62 -15.27
N TYR A 458 12.36 -7.58 -15.16
CA TYR A 458 12.48 -6.57 -14.10
C TYR A 458 11.55 -6.90 -12.92
N ILE A 459 12.08 -6.84 -11.69
CA ILE A 459 11.33 -7.07 -10.46
C ILE A 459 11.21 -5.75 -9.68
N ALA A 460 10.00 -5.20 -9.64
CA ALA A 460 9.64 -4.14 -8.71
C ALA A 460 9.19 -4.75 -7.38
N THR A 461 9.81 -4.39 -6.26
CA THR A 461 9.52 -5.01 -4.96
C THR A 461 9.96 -4.18 -3.77
N ASP A 462 9.27 -4.37 -2.64
CA ASP A 462 9.61 -3.77 -1.35
C ASP A 462 10.54 -4.63 -0.48
N LEU A 463 11.06 -5.74 -1.03
CA LEU A 463 12.09 -6.53 -0.37
C LEU A 463 13.42 -5.78 -0.35
N LYS A 464 14.14 -5.81 0.77
CA LYS A 464 15.43 -5.13 0.93
C LYS A 464 16.57 -5.76 0.10
N ASN A 465 16.54 -7.09 -0.08
CA ASN A 465 17.61 -7.86 -0.75
C ASN A 465 17.01 -8.85 -1.76
N PRO A 466 16.33 -8.37 -2.82
CA PRO A 466 15.61 -9.21 -3.78
C PRO A 466 16.52 -10.22 -4.48
N THR A 467 17.72 -9.82 -4.89
CA THR A 467 18.68 -10.65 -5.66
C THR A 467 19.01 -11.99 -4.99
N LYS A 468 19.08 -12.01 -3.65
CA LYS A 468 19.40 -13.22 -2.86
C LYS A 468 18.17 -13.87 -2.22
N HIS A 469 16.99 -13.26 -2.34
CA HIS A 469 15.82 -13.74 -1.63
C HIS A 469 15.30 -15.09 -2.17
N PRO A 470 15.02 -16.10 -1.33
CA PRO A 470 14.56 -17.43 -1.77
C PRO A 470 13.29 -17.42 -2.62
N LEU A 471 12.35 -16.50 -2.33
CA LEU A 471 11.10 -16.32 -3.10
C LEU A 471 11.33 -16.14 -4.61
N PHE A 472 12.47 -15.54 -4.98
CA PHE A 472 12.80 -15.27 -6.38
C PHE A 472 13.65 -16.36 -7.04
N SER A 473 13.95 -17.46 -6.34
CA SER A 473 14.69 -18.60 -6.90
C SER A 473 14.04 -19.17 -8.16
N ARG A 474 12.72 -19.39 -8.13
CA ARG A 474 11.92 -19.88 -9.27
C ARG A 474 12.03 -18.98 -10.51
N PHE A 475 12.20 -17.68 -10.31
CA PHE A 475 12.35 -16.72 -11.39
C PHE A 475 13.79 -16.74 -11.91
N ARG A 476 14.80 -16.70 -11.04
CA ARG A 476 16.22 -16.74 -11.44
C ARG A 476 16.59 -18.00 -12.22
N ILE A 477 15.95 -19.14 -11.91
CA ILE A 477 16.20 -20.38 -12.64
C ILE A 477 15.68 -20.29 -14.09
N LEU A 478 14.57 -19.60 -14.36
CA LEU A 478 14.02 -19.50 -15.71
C LEU A 478 14.43 -18.23 -16.47
N PHE A 479 14.64 -17.14 -15.76
CA PHE A 479 15.01 -15.83 -16.27
C PHE A 479 16.43 -15.54 -15.76
N PRO A 480 17.48 -15.98 -16.48
CA PRO A 480 18.86 -15.75 -16.06
C PRO A 480 19.27 -14.27 -16.17
N CYS A 481 18.45 -13.46 -16.83
CA CYS A 481 18.61 -12.02 -16.96
C CYS A 481 17.53 -11.30 -16.14
N ILE A 482 17.77 -11.22 -14.83
CA ILE A 482 16.86 -10.60 -13.86
C ILE A 482 17.48 -9.29 -13.37
N PHE A 483 16.64 -8.26 -13.25
CA PHE A 483 17.04 -6.97 -12.71
C PHE A 483 16.05 -6.53 -11.66
N ASP A 484 16.52 -5.76 -10.70
CA ASP A 484 15.71 -4.97 -9.78
C ASP A 484 16.24 -3.53 -9.72
N LEU A 485 15.60 -2.67 -8.95
CA LEU A 485 15.97 -1.25 -8.92
C LEU A 485 17.42 -1.03 -8.42
N SER A 486 17.99 -1.95 -7.64
CA SER A 486 19.36 -1.83 -7.13
C SER A 486 20.42 -1.94 -8.22
N ASP A 487 20.15 -2.64 -9.32
CA ASP A 487 21.02 -2.71 -10.50
C ASP A 487 21.19 -1.35 -11.20
N PHE A 488 20.30 -0.40 -10.89
CA PHE A 488 20.25 0.93 -11.50
C PHE A 488 20.54 2.06 -10.48
N ALA A 489 21.26 1.77 -9.39
CA ALA A 489 21.51 2.74 -8.31
C ALA A 489 22.10 4.09 -8.80
N SER A 490 22.95 4.08 -9.83
CA SER A 490 23.53 5.28 -10.44
C SER A 490 22.51 6.16 -11.17
N TYR A 491 21.48 5.55 -11.78
CA TYR A 491 20.40 6.25 -12.49
C TYR A 491 19.48 7.01 -11.53
N LEU A 492 19.49 6.65 -10.25
CA LEU A 492 18.70 7.33 -9.21
C LEU A 492 19.34 8.62 -8.71
N SER A 493 20.58 8.93 -9.09
CA SER A 493 21.30 10.14 -8.65
C SER A 493 20.55 11.47 -8.84
N PRO A 494 19.68 11.67 -9.86
CA PRO A 494 18.88 12.89 -9.94
C PRO A 494 17.92 13.10 -8.76
N LEU A 495 17.57 12.03 -8.03
CA LEU A 495 16.71 12.11 -6.85
C LEU A 495 17.45 12.63 -5.61
N ASP A 496 18.79 12.57 -5.58
CA ASP A 496 19.60 13.02 -4.42
C ASP A 496 19.48 14.53 -4.16
N GLN A 497 19.14 15.28 -5.21
CA GLN A 497 18.99 16.73 -5.16
C GLN A 497 17.57 17.18 -4.82
N LEU A 498 16.61 16.24 -4.79
CA LEU A 498 15.21 16.55 -4.54
C LEU A 498 14.96 16.72 -3.04
N ILE A 499 14.57 17.93 -2.68
CA ILE A 499 14.20 18.31 -1.31
C ILE A 499 12.82 18.92 -1.39
N ASN A 500 11.94 18.54 -0.47
CA ASN A 500 10.66 19.22 -0.34
C ASN A 500 10.89 20.63 0.24
N PRO A 501 10.52 21.71 -0.49
CA PRO A 501 10.70 23.07 0.03
C PRO A 501 9.85 23.36 1.27
N LEU A 502 8.77 22.59 1.53
CA LEU A 502 7.89 22.79 2.68
C LEU A 502 8.53 22.48 4.02
N ASP A 503 9.25 21.37 4.10
CA ASP A 503 9.76 20.81 5.36
C ASP A 503 11.24 20.38 5.26
N GLY A 504 11.92 20.67 4.15
CA GLY A 504 13.32 20.34 3.96
C GLY A 504 13.62 18.83 3.89
N VAL A 505 12.59 17.97 3.79
CA VAL A 505 12.78 16.52 3.75
C VAL A 505 13.33 16.08 2.39
N PRO A 506 14.44 15.30 2.35
CA PRO A 506 14.92 14.69 1.12
C PRO A 506 13.91 13.70 0.52
N LEU A 507 13.66 13.81 -0.79
CA LEU A 507 12.59 13.08 -1.46
C LEU A 507 13.03 11.74 -2.07
N ARG A 508 14.33 11.43 -2.12
CA ARG A 508 14.82 10.19 -2.76
C ARG A 508 14.11 8.94 -2.27
N SER A 509 14.12 8.68 -0.95
CA SER A 509 13.51 7.49 -0.36
C SER A 509 12.00 7.45 -0.63
N HIS A 510 11.34 8.60 -0.52
CA HIS A 510 9.91 8.77 -0.77
C HIS A 510 9.52 8.54 -2.24
N PHE A 511 10.41 8.86 -3.18
CA PHE A 511 10.16 8.75 -4.62
C PHE A 511 10.64 7.44 -5.25
N THR A 512 11.50 6.70 -4.56
CA THR A 512 12.03 5.40 -5.03
C THR A 512 10.91 4.42 -5.42
N PRO A 513 9.83 4.22 -4.62
CA PRO A 513 8.73 3.33 -5.02
C PRO A 513 8.01 3.74 -6.30
N PHE A 514 7.96 5.05 -6.60
CA PHE A 514 7.34 5.54 -7.84
C PHE A 514 8.20 5.24 -9.07
N ILE A 515 9.53 5.38 -8.96
CA ILE A 515 10.44 4.95 -10.02
C ILE A 515 10.24 3.47 -10.30
N ASP A 516 10.23 2.65 -9.26
CA ASP A 516 10.10 1.20 -9.38
C ASP A 516 8.80 0.81 -10.14
N ALA A 517 7.69 1.46 -9.77
CA ALA A 517 6.40 1.30 -10.44
C ALA A 517 6.40 1.78 -11.88
N LEU A 518 7.03 2.93 -12.19
CA LEU A 518 7.12 3.48 -13.54
C LEU A 518 7.98 2.60 -14.45
N VAL A 519 9.10 2.07 -13.94
CA VAL A 519 9.92 1.10 -14.69
C VAL A 519 9.12 -0.18 -14.97
N ALA A 520 8.40 -0.71 -13.98
CA ALA A 520 7.53 -1.88 -14.21
C ALA A 520 6.41 -1.58 -15.23
N ALA A 521 5.82 -0.37 -15.18
CA ALA A 521 4.76 0.04 -16.09
C ALA A 521 5.21 0.27 -17.54
N ARG A 522 6.51 0.51 -17.80
CA ARG A 522 7.09 0.64 -19.15
C ARG A 522 7.36 -0.70 -19.85
N ALA A 523 7.34 -1.82 -19.11
CA ALA A 523 7.53 -3.15 -19.67
C ALA A 523 6.47 -3.51 -20.72
N PHE A 524 6.75 -4.47 -21.61
CA PHE A 524 5.73 -4.96 -22.55
C PHE A 524 4.57 -5.62 -21.85
N ARG A 525 4.82 -6.37 -20.78
CA ARG A 525 3.78 -6.90 -19.90
C ARG A 525 4.27 -6.82 -18.46
N VAL A 526 3.34 -6.54 -17.57
CA VAL A 526 3.57 -6.50 -16.12
C VAL A 526 2.56 -7.41 -15.43
N ALA A 527 3.04 -8.21 -14.48
CA ALA A 527 2.21 -9.03 -13.61
C ALA A 527 2.39 -8.61 -12.15
N GLY A 528 1.29 -8.28 -11.48
CA GLY A 528 1.30 -7.79 -10.11
C GLY A 528 0.86 -8.82 -9.07
N THR A 529 1.26 -8.59 -7.82
CA THR A 529 0.77 -9.33 -6.65
C THR A 529 -0.75 -9.21 -6.51
N GLN A 530 -1.45 -10.34 -6.45
CA GLN A 530 -2.90 -10.37 -6.33
C GLN A 530 -3.36 -9.70 -5.03
N GLY A 531 -4.35 -8.82 -5.15
CA GLY A 531 -4.93 -8.11 -4.01
C GLY A 531 -4.11 -6.92 -3.50
N SER A 532 -2.97 -6.63 -4.10
CA SER A 532 -2.24 -5.38 -3.85
C SER A 532 -2.87 -4.23 -4.65
N THR A 533 -3.30 -3.17 -3.96
CA THR A 533 -3.78 -1.93 -4.59
C THR A 533 -2.71 -1.29 -5.45
N PHE A 534 -1.45 -1.43 -5.06
CA PHE A 534 -0.30 -0.92 -5.81
C PHE A 534 -0.08 -1.72 -7.11
N SER A 535 -0.10 -3.05 -7.02
CA SER A 535 -0.02 -3.92 -8.22
C SER A 535 -1.11 -3.58 -9.24
N TYR A 536 -2.35 -3.42 -8.78
CA TYR A 536 -3.46 -3.05 -9.65
C TYR A 536 -3.33 -1.64 -10.22
N TYR A 537 -2.77 -0.70 -9.47
CA TYR A 537 -2.47 0.62 -10.01
C TYR A 537 -1.47 0.54 -11.18
N ILE A 538 -0.41 -0.25 -11.02
CA ILE A 538 0.60 -0.47 -12.06
C ILE A 538 -0.05 -1.13 -13.28
N GLU A 539 -0.79 -2.22 -13.11
CA GLU A 539 -1.37 -3.00 -14.21
C GLU A 539 -2.52 -2.28 -14.93
N ASP A 540 -3.44 -1.67 -14.17
CA ASP A 540 -4.72 -1.19 -14.71
C ASP A 540 -4.68 0.26 -15.17
N VAL A 541 -3.73 1.05 -14.64
CA VAL A 541 -3.62 2.49 -14.93
C VAL A 541 -2.27 2.78 -15.56
N LEU A 542 -1.16 2.66 -14.81
CA LEU A 542 0.15 3.13 -15.31
C LEU A 542 0.59 2.41 -16.59
N TRP A 543 0.55 1.08 -16.60
CA TRP A 543 0.92 0.28 -17.76
C TRP A 543 -0.01 0.57 -18.94
N LYS A 544 -1.34 0.59 -18.71
CA LYS A 544 -2.31 0.91 -19.77
C LYS A 544 -2.05 2.27 -20.40
N ARG A 545 -1.80 3.30 -19.60
CA ARG A 545 -1.54 4.67 -20.07
C ARG A 545 -0.20 4.78 -20.80
N ASN A 546 0.85 4.12 -20.32
CA ASN A 546 2.14 4.07 -21.01
C ASN A 546 2.05 3.41 -22.39
N HIS A 547 1.09 2.50 -22.59
CA HIS A 547 0.85 1.80 -23.85
C HIS A 547 -0.33 2.35 -24.67
N ASN A 548 -0.85 3.53 -24.32
CA ASN A 548 -2.01 4.16 -24.99
C ASN A 548 -3.26 3.25 -25.05
N LEU A 549 -3.43 2.39 -24.05
CA LEU A 549 -4.57 1.50 -23.90
C LEU A 549 -5.60 2.09 -22.93
N PRO A 550 -6.91 1.75 -23.08
CA PRO A 550 -7.91 2.12 -22.11
C PRO A 550 -7.61 1.50 -20.75
N ILE A 551 -7.80 2.26 -19.68
CA ILE A 551 -7.62 1.78 -18.32
C ILE A 551 -8.61 0.67 -17.99
N LYS A 552 -8.26 -0.16 -17.00
CA LYS A 552 -9.19 -1.14 -16.44
C LYS A 552 -9.85 -0.57 -15.19
N GLN A 553 -11.18 -0.48 -15.20
CA GLN A 553 -11.95 -0.11 -14.03
C GLN A 553 -12.09 -1.29 -13.05
N ARG A 554 -12.18 -0.98 -11.77
CA ARG A 554 -12.58 -1.89 -10.69
C ARG A 554 -13.65 -1.20 -9.87
N GLY A 555 -14.61 -1.96 -9.36
CA GLY A 555 -15.78 -1.44 -8.65
C GLY A 555 -17.04 -1.67 -9.44
#